data_AF-A0A432QUL4-F1
#
_entry.id   AF-A0A432QUL4-F1
#
_cell.length_a   1.000
_cell.length_b   1.000
_cell.length_c   1.000
_cell.angle_alpha   90.00
_cell.angle_beta   90.00
_cell.angle_gamma   90.00
#
_symmetry.space_group_name_H-M   'P 1'
#
loop_
_entity.id
_entity.type
_entity.pdbx_description
1 polymer ?
#
loop_
_entity_poly.entity_id
_entity_poly.type
_entity_poly.pdbx_seq_one_letter_code
_entity_poly.pdbx_strand_id
1 'polypeptide(L)'
;MRKLLLIAFLSVATVYLSSCEKGKIDYKKELGATAKFHHIDHKAFIDKNGCIPCHKMNVEMTWADIEAAEKGSKSVIMPSKITCHYCHNNPDSSPAPDAPTKCYICHFNMKEIEPADHKTGNWLKTHKFAYEGEPKRCNECHRQQFCIDCHSRRDVIQHYVHPRNYEYTHSIEAAADPGKCSRCHQIGFCMECHTKGTWAR
;
A
#
# COMPACT_ATOMS: atom_id res chain seq x y z
N MET A 1 -51.21 58.81 -8.77
CA MET A 1 -50.30 58.48 -9.90
C MET A 1 -48.85 58.62 -9.43
N ARG A 2 -47.95 57.73 -9.87
CA ARG A 2 -46.54 57.48 -9.44
C ARG A 2 -46.44 56.82 -8.06
N LYS A 3 -46.22 55.50 -7.86
CA LYS A 3 -45.44 54.42 -8.51
C LYS A 3 -43.91 54.64 -8.54
N LEU A 4 -43.21 53.74 -7.81
CA LEU A 4 -41.78 53.34 -7.87
C LEU A 4 -40.76 54.42 -7.41
N LEU A 5 -39.67 54.16 -6.68
CA LEU A 5 -38.86 52.96 -6.46
C LEU A 5 -38.39 52.88 -4.99
N LEU A 6 -38.80 51.83 -4.26
CA LEU A 6 -37.91 51.11 -3.35
C LEU A 6 -37.42 49.91 -4.17
N ILE A 7 -36.12 49.69 -4.31
CA ILE A 7 -35.40 48.43 -4.62
C ILE A 7 -34.03 48.86 -5.18
N ALA A 8 -32.97 48.75 -4.38
CA ALA A 8 -31.59 48.57 -4.85
C ALA A 8 -30.61 48.33 -3.69
N PHE A 9 -30.89 47.43 -2.74
CA PHE A 9 -29.89 47.03 -1.72
C PHE A 9 -30.01 45.57 -1.28
N LEU A 10 -30.39 44.67 -2.19
CA LEU A 10 -30.61 43.26 -1.85
C LEU A 10 -30.15 42.26 -2.94
N SER A 11 -29.18 42.64 -3.77
CA SER A 11 -28.66 41.75 -4.85
C SER A 11 -27.17 41.41 -4.75
N VAL A 12 -26.43 41.90 -3.76
CA VAL A 12 -24.99 41.56 -3.63
C VAL A 12 -24.75 40.38 -2.68
N ALA A 13 -25.71 40.02 -1.84
CA ALA A 13 -25.56 38.94 -0.85
C ALA A 13 -25.74 37.52 -1.42
N THR A 14 -26.32 37.35 -2.61
CA THR A 14 -26.60 36.02 -3.19
C THR A 14 -25.47 35.46 -4.05
N VAL A 15 -24.48 36.28 -4.44
CA VAL A 15 -23.38 35.82 -5.31
C VAL A 15 -22.25 35.11 -4.53
N TYR A 16 -22.20 35.25 -3.20
CA TYR A 16 -21.15 34.65 -2.37
C TYR A 16 -21.45 33.23 -1.86
N LEU A 17 -22.64 32.68 -2.11
CA LEU A 17 -23.01 31.33 -1.64
C LEU A 17 -22.73 30.20 -2.65
N SER A 18 -22.30 30.53 -3.87
CA SER A 18 -22.17 29.54 -4.96
C SER A 18 -20.75 29.00 -5.18
N SER A 19 -19.75 29.40 -4.38
CA SER A 19 -18.36 28.97 -4.61
C SER A 19 -17.91 27.76 -3.77
N CYS A 20 -18.85 26.98 -3.23
CA CYS A 20 -18.54 25.75 -2.51
C CYS A 20 -19.47 24.59 -2.91
N GLU A 21 -19.70 24.38 -4.20
CA GLU A 21 -19.96 23.02 -4.66
C GLU A 21 -18.64 22.25 -4.52
N LYS A 22 -18.49 21.49 -3.43
CA LYS A 22 -17.50 20.42 -3.34
C LYS A 22 -17.72 19.54 -4.56
N GLY A 23 -16.85 19.67 -5.57
CA GLY A 23 -16.91 18.84 -6.77
C GLY A 23 -17.07 17.39 -6.36
N LYS A 24 -17.98 16.67 -7.02
CA LYS A 24 -18.13 15.23 -6.80
C LYS A 24 -16.80 14.58 -7.21
N ILE A 25 -15.99 14.24 -6.21
CA ILE A 25 -14.76 13.48 -6.40
C ILE A 25 -15.18 12.14 -7.01
N ASP A 26 -14.74 11.88 -8.24
CA ASP A 26 -14.90 10.57 -8.86
C ASP A 26 -13.92 9.62 -8.19
N TYR A 27 -14.37 9.02 -7.08
CA TYR A 27 -13.56 8.09 -6.31
C TYR A 27 -13.13 6.87 -7.12
N LYS A 28 -13.63 6.60 -8.35
CA LYS A 28 -13.10 5.54 -9.23
C LYS A 28 -11.92 6.00 -10.10
N LYS A 29 -11.75 7.31 -10.30
CA LYS A 29 -10.57 7.91 -10.95
C LYS A 29 -9.55 8.44 -9.95
N GLU A 30 -10.02 8.93 -8.81
CA GLU A 30 -9.23 9.40 -7.67
C GLU A 30 -9.07 8.30 -6.61
N LEU A 31 -8.67 7.13 -7.08
CA LEU A 31 -8.29 5.98 -6.26
C LEU A 31 -6.84 6.10 -5.71
N GLY A 32 -6.17 7.23 -6.00
CA GLY A 32 -4.82 7.48 -5.56
C GLY A 32 -4.73 7.91 -4.09
N ALA A 33 -3.57 7.70 -3.47
CA ALA A 33 -3.22 8.15 -2.12
C ALA A 33 -3.57 9.64 -1.84
N THR A 34 -3.63 10.46 -2.88
CA THR A 34 -3.95 11.89 -2.82
C THR A 34 -5.42 12.20 -2.49
N ALA A 35 -6.35 11.28 -2.76
CA ALA A 35 -7.78 11.53 -2.55
C ALA A 35 -8.21 11.60 -1.07
N LYS A 36 -7.35 11.10 -0.18
CA LYS A 36 -7.54 11.17 1.28
C LYS A 36 -6.63 12.19 1.94
N PHE A 37 -5.79 12.90 1.18
CA PHE A 37 -4.95 13.92 1.76
C PHE A 37 -5.81 15.11 2.21
N HIS A 38 -5.71 15.45 3.50
CA HIS A 38 -6.27 16.67 4.02
C HIS A 38 -5.17 17.49 4.71
N HIS A 39 -5.09 18.78 4.34
CA HIS A 39 -4.18 19.74 4.97
C HIS A 39 -4.42 19.88 6.48
N ILE A 40 -5.66 19.67 6.96
CA ILE A 40 -6.00 19.75 8.38
C ILE A 40 -5.28 18.67 9.21
N ASP A 41 -5.13 17.46 8.65
CA ASP A 41 -4.43 16.36 9.32
C ASP A 41 -2.91 16.61 9.40
N HIS A 42 -2.40 17.48 8.53
CA HIS A 42 -0.99 17.88 8.48
C HIS A 42 -0.76 19.28 9.05
N LYS A 43 -1.79 19.91 9.65
CA LYS A 43 -1.75 21.33 10.03
C LYS A 43 -0.58 21.64 10.96
N ALA A 44 -0.37 20.84 12.00
CA ALA A 44 0.72 21.07 12.94
C ALA A 44 2.11 21.04 12.27
N PHE A 45 2.30 20.14 11.30
CA PHE A 45 3.54 20.08 10.53
C PHE A 45 3.68 21.28 9.60
N ILE A 46 2.59 21.67 8.92
CA ILE A 46 2.57 22.81 7.99
C ILE A 46 2.80 24.13 8.74
N ASP A 47 2.16 24.32 9.90
CA ASP A 47 2.34 25.52 10.73
C ASP A 47 3.81 25.68 11.17
N LYS A 48 4.51 24.56 11.40
CA LYS A 48 5.90 24.55 11.85
C LYS A 48 6.91 24.68 10.70
N ASN A 49 6.67 24.04 9.56
CA ASN A 49 7.66 23.87 8.49
C ASN A 49 7.30 24.58 7.17
N GLY A 50 6.11 25.18 7.10
CA GLY A 50 5.59 25.83 5.90
C GLY A 50 5.15 24.84 4.81
N CYS A 51 4.89 25.38 3.62
CA CYS A 51 4.35 24.62 2.48
C CYS A 51 5.44 23.95 1.62
N ILE A 52 6.65 24.48 1.64
CA ILE A 52 7.77 24.09 0.76
C ILE A 52 8.20 22.62 0.91
N PRO A 53 8.16 21.99 2.10
CA PRO A 53 8.49 20.56 2.22
C PRO A 53 7.64 19.66 1.32
N CYS A 54 6.43 20.10 0.97
CA CYS A 54 5.55 19.37 0.08
C CYS A 54 5.50 19.97 -1.31
N HIS A 55 5.38 21.30 -1.42
CA HIS A 55 5.16 22.01 -2.67
C HIS A 55 6.46 22.58 -3.24
N LYS A 56 6.87 22.13 -4.42
CA LYS A 56 8.05 22.68 -5.11
C LYS A 56 7.70 24.03 -5.73
N MET A 57 8.14 25.13 -5.10
CA MET A 57 7.85 26.50 -5.57
C MET A 57 8.84 27.03 -6.62
N ASN A 58 10.02 26.40 -6.78
CA ASN A 58 11.02 26.77 -7.81
C ASN A 58 10.78 25.99 -9.11
N VAL A 59 9.64 26.19 -9.76
CA VAL A 59 9.41 25.67 -11.12
C VAL A 59 9.73 26.78 -12.12
N GLU A 60 10.72 26.56 -12.97
CA GLU A 60 11.03 27.50 -14.05
C GLU A 60 9.92 27.48 -15.08
N MET A 61 9.33 28.65 -15.36
CA MET A 61 8.30 28.84 -16.37
C MET A 61 8.94 29.43 -17.63
N THR A 62 8.79 28.74 -18.75
CA THR A 62 9.18 29.26 -20.06
C THR A 62 7.91 29.60 -20.84
N TRP A 63 7.93 30.74 -21.54
CA TRP A 63 6.79 31.20 -22.34
C TRP A 63 6.68 30.49 -23.70
N ALA A 64 7.62 29.59 -24.00
CA ALA A 64 7.73 28.93 -25.30
C ALA A 64 6.76 27.74 -25.46
N ASP A 65 6.26 27.19 -24.35
CA ASP A 65 5.42 25.99 -24.34
C ASP A 65 4.38 26.05 -23.21
N ILE A 66 3.12 26.27 -23.60
CA ILE A 66 1.97 26.35 -22.68
C ILE A 66 1.74 25.01 -21.98
N GLU A 67 1.97 23.88 -22.65
CA GLU A 67 1.80 22.55 -22.07
C GLU A 67 2.84 22.30 -20.97
N ALA A 68 4.10 22.66 -21.22
CA ALA A 68 5.16 22.59 -20.22
C ALA A 68 4.87 23.50 -19.02
N ALA A 69 4.40 24.73 -19.26
CA ALA A 69 4.03 25.67 -18.21
C ALA A 69 2.85 25.15 -17.36
N GLU A 70 1.83 24.54 -17.98
CA GLU A 70 0.70 23.96 -17.28
C GLU A 70 1.11 22.74 -16.44
N LYS A 71 1.95 21.85 -17.00
CA LYS A 71 2.49 20.70 -16.28
C LYS A 71 3.34 21.13 -15.08
N GLY A 72 4.21 22.12 -15.27
CA GLY A 72 5.02 22.68 -14.19
C GLY A 72 4.16 23.31 -13.09
N SER A 73 3.16 24.11 -13.46
CA SER A 73 2.21 24.73 -12.51
C SER A 73 1.42 23.68 -11.72
N LYS A 74 0.94 22.62 -12.37
CA LYS A 74 0.24 21.50 -11.71
C LYS A 74 1.12 20.79 -10.69
N SER A 75 2.42 20.64 -10.97
CA SER A 75 3.38 20.00 -10.06
C SER A 75 3.65 20.79 -8.78
N VAL A 76 3.39 22.11 -8.78
CA VAL A 76 3.44 22.94 -7.57
C VAL A 76 2.31 22.56 -6.63
N ILE A 77 1.09 22.36 -7.16
CA ILE A 77 -0.12 22.14 -6.36
C ILE A 77 -0.25 20.67 -5.96
N MET A 78 0.14 19.75 -6.85
CA MET A 78 0.04 18.31 -6.65
C MET A 78 1.44 17.68 -6.55
N PRO A 79 1.98 17.51 -5.34
CA PRO A 79 3.29 16.91 -5.17
C PRO A 79 3.33 15.46 -5.65
N SER A 80 4.52 15.02 -6.06
CA SER A 80 4.75 13.64 -6.48
C SER A 80 4.52 12.66 -5.32
N LYS A 81 4.20 11.39 -5.65
CA LYS A 81 4.12 10.30 -4.67
C LYS A 81 5.36 10.17 -3.79
N ILE A 82 6.53 10.56 -4.31
CA ILE A 82 7.80 10.54 -3.57
C ILE A 82 7.75 11.49 -2.36
N THR A 83 7.07 12.63 -2.49
CA THR A 83 6.94 13.61 -1.41
C THR A 83 6.23 13.01 -0.19
N CYS A 84 5.16 12.24 -0.39
CA CYS A 84 4.45 11.57 0.70
C CYS A 84 5.33 10.50 1.36
N HIS A 85 5.99 9.67 0.55
CA HIS A 85 6.85 8.59 1.05
C HIS A 85 8.11 9.08 1.74
N TYR A 86 8.60 10.28 1.43
CA TYR A 86 9.76 10.88 2.10
C TYR A 86 9.58 10.96 3.63
N CYS A 87 8.35 11.17 4.09
CA CYS A 87 8.00 11.19 5.52
C CYS A 87 7.37 9.87 5.98
N HIS A 88 6.44 9.31 5.21
CA HIS A 88 5.62 8.17 5.64
C HIS A 88 6.22 6.79 5.32
N ASN A 89 7.26 6.72 4.47
CA ASN A 89 7.91 5.47 4.08
C ASN A 89 9.43 5.63 3.94
N ASN A 90 10.05 6.37 4.87
CA ASN A 90 11.50 6.55 4.94
C ASN A 90 12.03 5.96 6.27
N PRO A 91 12.38 4.67 6.30
CA PRO A 91 12.73 3.96 7.53
C PRO A 91 14.03 4.45 8.19
N ASP A 92 14.92 5.11 7.44
CA ASP A 92 16.26 5.46 7.95
C ASP A 92 16.36 6.93 8.39
N SER A 93 15.53 7.83 7.83
CA SER A 93 15.74 9.29 7.98
C SER A 93 14.48 10.14 7.78
N SER A 94 13.31 9.65 8.22
CA SER A 94 12.10 10.47 8.10
C SER A 94 12.23 11.78 8.89
N PRO A 95 11.98 12.95 8.27
CA PRO A 95 11.91 14.24 8.98
C PRO A 95 10.66 14.35 9.88
N ALA A 96 9.74 13.38 9.79
CA ALA A 96 8.52 13.31 10.59
C ALA A 96 8.40 11.91 11.22
N PRO A 97 9.10 11.64 12.34
CA PRO A 97 9.12 10.32 12.98
C PRO A 97 7.75 9.87 13.48
N ASP A 98 6.87 10.82 13.81
CA ASP A 98 5.51 10.54 14.29
C ASP A 98 4.51 10.31 13.13
N ALA A 99 4.95 10.42 11.88
CA ALA A 99 4.08 10.24 10.73
C ALA A 99 3.61 8.78 10.63
N PRO A 100 2.31 8.53 10.41
CA PRO A 100 1.80 7.17 10.33
C PRO A 100 2.30 6.48 9.04
N THR A 101 2.95 5.33 9.18
CA THR A 101 3.61 4.64 8.05
C THR A 101 2.80 3.48 7.48
N LYS A 102 1.55 3.28 7.92
CA LYS A 102 0.72 2.17 7.45
C LYS A 102 0.14 2.50 6.08
N CYS A 103 0.52 1.74 5.06
CA CYS A 103 0.19 2.03 3.65
C CYS A 103 -1.31 2.23 3.40
N TYR A 104 -2.16 1.46 4.09
CA TYR A 104 -3.62 1.50 3.92
C TYR A 104 -4.28 2.81 4.37
N ILE A 105 -3.56 3.67 5.07
CA ILE A 105 -4.05 5.00 5.47
C ILE A 105 -4.27 5.88 4.23
N CYS A 106 -3.43 5.71 3.22
CA CYS A 106 -3.56 6.40 1.94
C CYS A 106 -4.03 5.46 0.81
N HIS A 107 -3.59 4.20 0.82
CA HIS A 107 -3.92 3.21 -0.21
C HIS A 107 -5.11 2.33 0.22
N PHE A 108 -6.34 2.75 -0.05
CA PHE A 108 -7.53 1.97 0.33
C PHE A 108 -7.69 0.68 -0.49
N ASN A 109 -7.07 0.58 -1.67
CA ASN A 109 -7.02 -0.64 -2.47
C ASN A 109 -5.58 -1.10 -2.67
N MET A 110 -5.11 -1.93 -1.73
CA MET A 110 -3.76 -2.50 -1.81
C MET A 110 -3.54 -3.36 -3.07
N LYS A 111 -4.61 -3.87 -3.71
CA LYS A 111 -4.50 -4.64 -4.96
C LYS A 111 -4.09 -3.79 -6.18
N GLU A 112 -4.29 -2.47 -6.11
CA GLU A 112 -3.86 -1.56 -7.18
C GLU A 112 -2.35 -1.38 -7.19
N ILE A 113 -1.73 -1.33 -6.02
CA ILE A 113 -0.27 -1.22 -5.87
C ILE A 113 0.43 -2.59 -5.84
N GLU A 114 -0.35 -3.68 -5.87
CA GLU A 114 0.17 -5.04 -5.94
C GLU A 114 0.89 -5.28 -7.28
N PRO A 115 2.17 -5.70 -7.26
CA PRO A 115 2.94 -5.96 -8.47
C PRO A 115 2.34 -7.09 -9.31
N ALA A 116 2.62 -7.09 -10.62
CA ALA A 116 2.03 -8.05 -11.56
C ALA A 116 2.37 -9.52 -11.24
N ASP A 117 3.57 -9.80 -10.72
CA ASP A 117 4.00 -11.14 -10.36
C ASP A 117 3.24 -11.76 -9.17
N HIS A 118 2.67 -10.93 -8.28
CA HIS A 118 1.83 -11.37 -7.17
C HIS A 118 0.46 -11.88 -7.67
N LYS A 119 0.02 -11.43 -8.86
CA LYS A 119 -1.30 -11.74 -9.45
C LYS A 119 -1.36 -13.08 -10.20
N THR A 120 -0.26 -13.83 -10.22
CA THR A 120 -0.10 -15.05 -11.03
C THR A 120 -0.75 -16.31 -10.42
N GLY A 121 -1.29 -16.24 -9.20
CA GLY A 121 -1.87 -17.38 -8.47
C GLY A 121 -0.85 -18.42 -7.97
N ASN A 122 0.36 -18.43 -8.53
CA ASN A 122 1.46 -19.33 -8.18
C ASN A 122 2.57 -18.64 -7.37
N TRP A 123 2.32 -17.45 -6.83
CA TRP A 123 3.32 -16.64 -6.12
C TRP A 123 4.12 -17.42 -5.07
N LEU A 124 3.48 -18.28 -4.29
CA LEU A 124 4.18 -19.10 -3.29
C LEU A 124 5.26 -20.02 -3.88
N LYS A 125 5.13 -20.41 -5.14
CA LYS A 125 6.12 -21.22 -5.86
C LYS A 125 7.16 -20.38 -6.62
N THR A 126 6.80 -19.15 -6.99
CA THR A 126 7.61 -18.32 -7.92
C THR A 126 8.29 -17.13 -7.27
N HIS A 127 7.90 -16.73 -6.05
CA HIS A 127 8.48 -15.58 -5.37
C HIS A 127 10.01 -15.68 -5.16
N LYS A 128 10.55 -16.91 -5.11
CA LYS A 128 12.01 -17.15 -5.09
C LYS A 128 12.71 -16.48 -6.28
N PHE A 129 12.20 -16.66 -7.50
CA PHE A 129 12.81 -16.08 -8.70
C PHE A 129 12.71 -14.54 -8.70
N ALA A 130 11.57 -14.03 -8.24
CA ALA A 130 11.37 -12.60 -8.01
C ALA A 130 12.35 -12.03 -6.98
N TYR A 131 12.63 -12.76 -5.90
CA TYR A 131 13.60 -12.39 -4.88
C TYR A 131 15.04 -12.48 -5.41
N GLU A 132 15.40 -13.54 -6.14
CA GLU A 132 16.73 -13.70 -6.74
C GLU A 132 17.07 -12.61 -7.76
N GLY A 133 16.06 -12.08 -8.47
CA GLY A 133 16.24 -10.97 -9.40
C GLY A 133 16.53 -9.64 -8.68
N GLU A 134 15.69 -9.25 -7.72
CA GLU A 134 15.82 -7.97 -7.03
C GLU A 134 15.30 -8.03 -5.58
N PRO A 135 16.13 -8.48 -4.62
CA PRO A 135 15.71 -8.62 -3.21
C PRO A 135 15.23 -7.30 -2.58
N LYS A 136 15.84 -6.18 -2.99
CA LYS A 136 15.59 -4.87 -2.39
C LYS A 136 14.17 -4.37 -2.63
N ARG A 137 13.54 -4.70 -3.77
CA ARG A 137 12.18 -4.24 -4.09
C ARG A 137 11.14 -4.81 -3.13
N CYS A 138 11.41 -5.97 -2.52
CA CYS A 138 10.52 -6.58 -1.54
C CYS A 138 10.37 -5.66 -0.31
N ASN A 139 11.46 -5.00 0.09
CA ASN A 139 11.51 -4.16 1.28
C ASN A 139 10.80 -2.81 1.10
N GLU A 140 10.43 -2.45 -0.12
CA GLU A 140 9.64 -1.24 -0.39
C GLU A 140 8.21 -1.35 0.18
N CYS A 141 7.69 -2.59 0.26
CA CYS A 141 6.33 -2.89 0.72
C CYS A 141 6.30 -3.84 1.93
N HIS A 142 7.21 -4.81 2.00
CA HIS A 142 7.24 -5.83 3.05
C HIS A 142 8.35 -5.57 4.06
N ARG A 143 8.05 -5.79 5.35
CA ARG A 143 9.07 -5.77 6.39
C ARG A 143 9.77 -7.14 6.46
N GLN A 144 11.02 -7.16 6.92
CA GLN A 144 11.79 -8.40 7.09
C GLN A 144 11.04 -9.49 7.87
N GLN A 145 10.21 -9.09 8.84
CA GLN A 145 9.38 -9.99 9.61
C GLN A 145 8.44 -10.82 8.72
N PHE A 146 7.93 -10.29 7.61
CA PHE A 146 7.09 -11.03 6.67
C PHE A 146 7.82 -12.24 6.06
N CYS A 147 9.10 -12.07 5.72
CA CYS A 147 9.96 -13.13 5.21
C CYS A 147 10.20 -14.18 6.31
N ILE A 148 10.57 -13.72 7.52
CA ILE A 148 10.81 -14.57 8.70
C ILE A 148 9.54 -15.36 9.07
N ASP A 149 8.38 -14.73 8.96
CA ASP A 149 7.09 -15.32 9.31
C ASP A 149 6.71 -16.54 8.47
N CYS A 150 7.33 -16.73 7.31
CA CYS A 150 7.16 -17.93 6.49
C CYS A 150 8.43 -18.79 6.47
N HIS A 151 9.60 -18.16 6.35
CA HIS A 151 10.88 -18.86 6.20
C HIS A 151 11.47 -19.37 7.51
N SER A 152 11.24 -18.66 8.62
CA SER A 152 11.64 -19.09 9.97
C SER A 152 10.50 -19.80 10.71
N ARG A 153 9.25 -19.61 10.27
CA ARG A 153 8.08 -20.35 10.75
C ARG A 153 7.68 -21.50 9.81
N ARG A 154 8.65 -22.20 9.19
CA ARG A 154 8.34 -23.52 8.60
C ARG A 154 7.76 -24.49 9.65
N ASP A 155 7.87 -24.13 10.93
CA ASP A 155 7.58 -24.97 12.09
C ASP A 155 6.39 -24.44 12.93
N VAL A 156 5.89 -23.22 12.70
CA VAL A 156 4.82 -22.61 13.53
C VAL A 156 3.69 -22.01 12.67
N ILE A 157 2.80 -22.89 12.20
CA ILE A 157 1.57 -22.61 11.44
C ILE A 157 0.37 -22.73 12.38
N GLN A 158 -0.57 -21.77 12.32
CA GLN A 158 -1.79 -21.70 13.15
C GLN A 158 -2.75 -22.92 13.03
N HIS A 159 -2.45 -23.89 12.16
CA HIS A 159 -3.01 -25.25 12.18
C HIS A 159 -1.85 -26.25 12.32
N TYR A 160 -1.49 -26.53 13.57
CA TYR A 160 -0.24 -27.19 14.00
C TYR A 160 -0.13 -28.69 13.74
N VAL A 161 -1.24 -29.36 13.48
CA VAL A 161 -1.28 -30.81 13.41
C VAL A 161 -2.30 -31.20 12.37
N HIS A 162 -1.94 -32.19 11.55
CA HIS A 162 -2.95 -32.92 10.82
C HIS A 162 -4.00 -33.48 11.81
N PRO A 163 -5.22 -33.82 11.36
CA PRO A 163 -6.21 -34.47 12.20
C PRO A 163 -5.59 -35.63 12.99
N ARG A 164 -6.09 -35.93 14.20
CA ARG A 164 -5.55 -37.01 15.06
C ARG A 164 -5.42 -38.37 14.35
N ASN A 165 -6.19 -38.58 13.29
CA ASN A 165 -6.23 -39.78 12.46
C ASN A 165 -5.41 -39.65 11.16
N TYR A 166 -4.52 -38.66 11.03
CA TYR A 166 -3.76 -38.44 9.79
C TYR A 166 -2.82 -39.60 9.44
N GLU A 167 -2.38 -40.36 10.43
CA GLU A 167 -1.69 -41.63 10.19
C GLU A 167 -2.45 -42.52 9.20
N TYR A 168 -3.78 -42.51 9.21
CA TYR A 168 -4.60 -43.32 8.32
C TYR A 168 -4.89 -42.65 6.96
N THR A 169 -4.67 -41.34 6.82
CA THR A 169 -5.07 -40.58 5.62
C THR A 169 -3.89 -39.96 4.87
N HIS A 170 -2.70 -39.91 5.48
CA HIS A 170 -1.52 -39.29 4.87
C HIS A 170 -1.05 -40.02 3.61
N SER A 171 -1.38 -41.31 3.44
CA SER A 171 -1.02 -42.10 2.26
C SER A 171 -1.62 -41.54 0.98
N ILE A 172 -2.88 -41.11 1.00
CA ILE A 172 -3.57 -40.49 -0.15
C ILE A 172 -2.84 -39.22 -0.56
N GLU A 173 -2.48 -38.42 0.43
CA GLU A 173 -1.84 -37.14 0.27
C GLU A 173 -0.37 -37.26 -0.19
N ALA A 174 0.37 -38.21 0.36
CA ALA A 174 1.75 -38.51 0.00
C ALA A 174 1.84 -39.17 -1.38
N ALA A 175 0.83 -39.95 -1.79
CA ALA A 175 0.75 -40.51 -3.13
C ALA A 175 0.49 -39.42 -4.20
N ALA A 176 -0.30 -38.41 -3.85
CA ALA A 176 -0.61 -37.31 -4.77
C ALA A 176 0.56 -36.34 -4.97
N ASP A 177 1.22 -35.92 -3.89
CA ASP A 177 2.40 -35.03 -3.94
C ASP A 177 3.23 -35.18 -2.66
N PRO A 178 4.24 -36.05 -2.64
CA PRO A 178 5.08 -36.25 -1.45
C PRO A 178 5.97 -35.04 -1.16
N GLY A 179 6.25 -34.20 -2.16
CA GLY A 179 7.08 -33.00 -2.02
C GLY A 179 6.43 -31.90 -1.18
N LYS A 180 5.10 -31.92 -1.03
CA LYS A 180 4.39 -30.98 -0.16
C LYS A 180 4.71 -31.16 1.32
N CYS A 181 5.04 -32.39 1.73
CA CYS A 181 5.38 -32.73 3.11
C CYS A 181 6.73 -32.11 3.48
N SER A 182 7.67 -32.12 2.53
CA SER A 182 9.02 -31.54 2.66
C SER A 182 9.03 -30.02 2.88
N ARG A 183 7.87 -29.37 2.76
CA ARG A 183 7.71 -27.95 3.08
C ARG A 183 7.81 -27.68 4.58
N CYS A 184 7.40 -28.66 5.40
CA CYS A 184 7.44 -28.57 6.87
C CYS A 184 8.20 -29.74 7.53
N HIS A 185 8.16 -30.94 6.96
CA HIS A 185 8.79 -32.14 7.51
C HIS A 185 10.10 -32.48 6.80
N GLN A 186 11.09 -32.98 7.54
CA GLN A 186 12.28 -33.57 6.94
C GLN A 186 12.01 -35.01 6.49
N ILE A 187 12.71 -35.49 5.46
CA ILE A 187 12.52 -36.85 4.94
C ILE A 187 12.74 -37.94 6.00
N GLY A 188 13.60 -37.69 6.99
CA GLY A 188 13.86 -38.62 8.10
C GLY A 188 12.61 -39.00 8.88
N PHE A 189 11.68 -38.05 9.06
CA PHE A 189 10.40 -38.28 9.75
C PHE A 189 9.58 -39.39 9.10
N CYS A 190 9.51 -39.42 7.77
CA CYS A 190 8.80 -40.48 7.04
C CYS A 190 9.51 -41.83 7.22
N MET A 191 10.83 -41.82 7.20
CA MET A 191 11.64 -43.04 7.17
C MET A 191 11.65 -43.76 8.51
N GLU A 192 11.40 -43.08 9.63
CA GLU A 192 11.27 -43.72 10.96
C GLU A 192 10.26 -44.87 10.95
N CYS A 193 9.08 -44.65 10.37
CA CYS A 193 8.07 -45.72 10.24
C CYS A 193 8.26 -46.54 8.96
N HIS A 194 8.50 -45.89 7.81
CA HIS A 194 8.51 -46.56 6.51
C HIS A 194 9.72 -47.45 6.23
N THR A 195 10.80 -47.35 7.02
CA THR A 195 11.97 -48.23 6.87
C THR A 195 12.26 -49.12 8.06
N LYS A 196 11.94 -48.70 9.28
CA LYS A 196 12.27 -49.46 10.48
C LYS A 196 11.11 -50.27 11.03
N GLY A 197 9.86 -49.97 10.64
CA GLY A 197 8.66 -50.63 11.18
C GLY A 197 8.48 -50.47 12.70
N THR A 198 9.30 -49.66 13.35
CA THR A 198 9.29 -49.45 14.79
C THR A 198 8.66 -48.10 15.09
N TRP A 199 7.33 -48.08 15.22
CA TRP A 199 6.66 -47.00 15.94
C TRP A 199 6.44 -47.46 17.38
N ALA A 200 7.30 -47.02 18.29
CA ALA A 200 7.05 -47.18 19.72
C ALA A 200 6.08 -46.07 20.14
N ARG A 201 4.90 -46.48 20.64
CA ARG A 201 3.99 -45.57 21.36
C ARG A 201 4.61 -45.09 22.66
#